data_AF-A0A376MJW9-F1
#
_entry.id   AF-A0A376MJW9-F1
#
_cell.length_a   1.000
_cell.length_b   1.000
_cell.length_c   1.000
_cell.angle_alpha   90.00
_cell.angle_beta   90.00
_cell.angle_gamma   90.00
#
_symmetry.space_group_name_H-M   'P 1'
#
loop_
_entity.id
_entity.type
_entity.pdbx_description
1 polymer ?
#
loop_
_entity_poly.entity_id
_entity_poly.type
_entity_poly.pdbx_seq_one_letter_code
_entity_poly.pdbx_strand_id
1 'polypeptide(L)'
;MFRDQLLEIGSQQLAFTHQEAKQFFDCRLSSPIEAAESSRICDDVSGWATALQLIALSARQNTHSAHKSARRLAGINASHLSDYLVDEVLDNVDLATRHFLLKSAILRSMNDALITRVTGEENGQMRLEEIERQGLFLQRMDDTGEWFCYHPLFGNFLRQRCQWELAAELPEIHRAAAESWMAQGFPSEAIHHALAAGDALMLRDILLNHAWSLFNHSELSLLEESLKALPWDSLLENPQLVLLQAWLMQSQHRYGEVNTLLARAEHEIKDIREGTMHAEFNALRAQVAITMVIRMKRNGWQNWHWKSCRRAGSIAALWQPRCWVKCCTAKAN
;
A
#
# COMPACT_ATOMS: atom_id res chain seq x y z
N MET A 1 -23.57 -16.69 21.25
CA MET A 1 -22.13 -17.03 21.32
C MET A 1 -21.78 -17.76 20.03
N PHE A 2 -21.56 -17.01 18.94
CA PHE A 2 -21.12 -17.60 17.67
C PHE A 2 -19.65 -17.96 17.84
N ARG A 3 -19.36 -19.27 17.89
CA ARG A 3 -17.99 -19.78 17.81
C ARG A 3 -17.48 -19.45 16.43
N ASP A 4 -16.35 -18.72 16.37
CA ASP A 4 -15.46 -18.67 15.22
C ASP A 4 -15.18 -20.12 14.78
N GLN A 5 -15.87 -20.57 13.75
CA GLN A 5 -15.48 -21.75 12.99
C GLN A 5 -14.62 -21.22 11.85
N LEU A 6 -13.32 -21.07 12.14
CA LEU A 6 -12.33 -20.81 11.12
C LEU A 6 -12.20 -22.11 10.31
N LEU A 7 -12.72 -22.12 9.08
CA LEU A 7 -12.53 -23.23 8.16
C LEU A 7 -11.11 -23.10 7.58
N GLU A 8 -10.16 -23.82 8.17
CA GLU A 8 -8.80 -23.88 7.68
C GLU A 8 -8.78 -24.76 6.42
N ILE A 9 -8.87 -24.13 5.25
CA ILE A 9 -8.77 -24.82 3.96
C ILE A 9 -7.30 -25.15 3.70
N GLY A 10 -6.96 -26.43 3.80
CA GLY A 10 -5.60 -26.92 3.52
C GLY A 10 -5.25 -26.79 2.03
N SER A 11 -3.95 -26.71 1.72
CA SER A 11 -3.45 -26.59 0.34
C SER A 11 -3.94 -27.70 -0.62
N GLN A 12 -4.20 -28.90 -0.10
CA GLN A 12 -4.76 -30.02 -0.87
C GLN A 12 -6.24 -29.85 -1.23
N GLN A 13 -6.99 -29.03 -0.50
CA GLN A 13 -8.41 -28.74 -0.76
C GLN A 13 -8.60 -27.60 -1.79
N LEU A 14 -7.53 -26.86 -2.10
CA LEU A 14 -7.48 -25.82 -3.14
C LEU A 14 -6.83 -26.31 -4.44
N ALA A 15 -6.35 -27.57 -4.46
CA ALA A 15 -5.77 -28.17 -5.64
C ALA A 15 -6.86 -28.46 -6.67
N PHE A 16 -6.64 -28.02 -7.89
CA PHE A 16 -7.48 -28.30 -9.04
C PHE A 16 -7.54 -29.81 -9.27
N THR A 17 -8.74 -30.31 -9.47
CA THR A 17 -8.99 -31.64 -10.01
C THR A 17 -8.63 -31.68 -11.50
N HIS A 18 -8.46 -32.88 -12.06
CA HIS A 18 -8.23 -33.05 -13.51
C HIS A 18 -9.30 -32.37 -14.37
N GLN A 19 -10.55 -32.41 -13.92
CA GLN A 19 -11.67 -31.80 -14.63
C GLN A 19 -11.56 -30.26 -14.59
N GLU A 20 -11.24 -29.69 -13.43
CA GLU A 20 -11.02 -28.25 -13.28
C GLU A 20 -9.78 -27.78 -14.05
N ALA A 21 -8.70 -28.56 -14.06
CA ALA A 21 -7.50 -28.27 -14.84
C ALA A 21 -7.78 -28.30 -16.35
N LYS A 22 -8.59 -29.26 -16.81
CA LYS A 22 -9.01 -29.32 -18.22
C LYS A 22 -9.86 -28.12 -18.60
N GLN A 23 -10.87 -27.80 -17.80
CA GLN A 23 -11.70 -26.61 -17.98
C GLN A 23 -10.86 -25.33 -17.95
N PHE A 24 -9.88 -25.26 -17.05
CA PHE A 24 -8.96 -24.15 -16.94
C PHE A 24 -8.13 -23.93 -18.22
N PHE A 25 -7.51 -24.99 -18.75
CA PHE A 25 -6.74 -24.90 -19.99
C PHE A 25 -7.62 -24.60 -21.20
N ASP A 26 -8.80 -25.19 -21.29
CA ASP A 26 -9.75 -24.94 -22.38
C ASP A 26 -10.23 -23.48 -22.41
N CYS A 27 -10.40 -22.86 -21.24
CA CYS A 27 -10.78 -21.45 -21.15
C CYS A 27 -9.61 -20.49 -21.42
N ARG A 28 -8.35 -20.93 -21.30
CA ARG A 28 -7.17 -20.04 -21.30
C ARG A 28 -6.27 -20.21 -22.51
N LEU A 29 -6.28 -21.35 -23.17
CA LEU A 29 -5.45 -21.63 -24.33
C LEU A 29 -6.25 -21.47 -25.62
N SER A 30 -5.60 -20.93 -26.65
CA SER A 30 -6.19 -20.77 -27.98
C SER A 30 -6.30 -22.10 -28.74
N SER A 31 -5.50 -23.09 -28.34
CA SER A 31 -5.55 -24.47 -28.85
C SER A 31 -5.88 -25.41 -27.70
N PRO A 32 -6.91 -26.27 -27.84
CA PRO A 32 -7.30 -27.19 -26.78
C PRO A 32 -6.22 -28.25 -26.57
N ILE A 33 -5.84 -28.45 -25.31
CA ILE A 33 -4.94 -29.54 -24.90
C ILE A 33 -5.76 -30.83 -24.77
N GLU A 34 -5.16 -31.97 -25.13
CA GLU A 34 -5.81 -33.27 -24.95
C GLU A 34 -6.09 -33.55 -23.46
N ALA A 35 -7.23 -34.18 -23.15
CA ALA A 35 -7.60 -34.46 -21.77
C ALA A 35 -6.53 -35.27 -21.02
N ALA A 36 -5.90 -36.24 -21.69
CA ALA A 36 -4.81 -37.03 -21.12
C ALA A 36 -3.56 -36.18 -20.81
N GLU A 37 -3.26 -35.20 -21.66
CA GLU A 37 -2.15 -34.27 -21.45
C GLU A 37 -2.48 -33.31 -20.30
N SER A 38 -3.68 -32.71 -20.28
CA SER A 38 -4.13 -31.87 -19.16
C SER A 38 -4.11 -32.58 -17.81
N SER A 39 -4.53 -33.85 -17.77
CA SER A 39 -4.48 -34.65 -16.54
C SER A 39 -3.04 -34.86 -16.07
N ARG A 40 -2.12 -35.21 -16.99
CA ARG A 40 -0.70 -35.36 -16.66
C ARG A 40 -0.09 -34.06 -16.15
N ILE A 41 -0.40 -32.93 -16.79
CA ILE A 41 0.06 -31.61 -16.34
C ILE A 41 -0.45 -31.31 -14.92
N CYS A 42 -1.71 -31.65 -14.66
CA CYS A 42 -2.32 -31.50 -13.34
C CYS A 42 -1.66 -32.40 -12.29
N ASP A 43 -1.34 -33.65 -12.63
CA ASP A 43 -0.60 -34.56 -11.75
C ASP A 43 0.81 -34.04 -11.46
N ASP A 44 1.51 -33.61 -12.50
CA ASP A 44 2.89 -33.09 -12.46
C ASP A 44 2.99 -31.94 -11.45
N VAL A 45 2.04 -31.00 -11.48
CA VAL A 45 2.00 -29.86 -10.55
C VAL A 45 1.11 -30.08 -9.33
N SER A 46 0.68 -31.32 -9.07
CA SER A 46 -0.19 -31.68 -7.93
C SER A 46 -1.45 -30.81 -7.79
N GLY A 47 -2.07 -30.45 -8.91
CA GLY A 47 -3.29 -29.64 -8.99
C GLY A 47 -3.09 -28.15 -8.64
N TRP A 48 -1.86 -27.66 -8.57
CA TRP A 48 -1.61 -26.31 -8.08
C TRP A 48 -2.03 -25.24 -9.11
N ALA A 49 -3.11 -24.52 -8.82
CA ALA A 49 -3.74 -23.55 -9.73
C ALA A 49 -2.75 -22.50 -10.29
N THR A 50 -1.81 -22.05 -9.46
CA THR A 50 -0.76 -21.09 -9.81
C THR A 50 0.24 -21.66 -10.81
N ALA A 51 0.60 -22.95 -10.68
CA ALA A 51 1.48 -23.61 -11.64
C ALA A 51 0.76 -23.85 -12.97
N LEU A 52 -0.52 -24.27 -12.94
CA LEU A 52 -1.36 -24.39 -14.13
C LEU A 52 -1.49 -23.05 -14.87
N GLN A 53 -1.64 -21.95 -14.13
CA GLN A 53 -1.65 -20.59 -14.67
C GLN A 53 -0.35 -20.24 -15.39
N LEU A 54 0.81 -20.55 -14.81
CA LEU A 54 2.10 -20.28 -15.44
C LEU A 54 2.34 -21.14 -16.68
N ILE A 55 1.93 -22.40 -16.65
CA ILE A 55 1.97 -23.28 -17.84
C ILE A 55 1.09 -22.73 -18.94
N ALA A 56 -0.14 -22.32 -18.61
CA ALA A 56 -1.04 -21.73 -19.59
C ALA A 56 -0.49 -20.43 -20.18
N LEU A 57 0.12 -19.57 -19.36
CA LEU A 57 0.73 -18.33 -19.82
C LEU A 57 1.94 -18.60 -20.73
N SER A 58 2.85 -19.49 -20.31
CA SER A 58 4.02 -19.91 -21.09
C SER A 58 3.63 -20.52 -22.45
N ALA A 59 2.58 -21.34 -22.48
CA ALA A 59 2.07 -21.94 -23.71
C ALA A 59 1.42 -20.92 -24.66
N ARG A 60 0.75 -19.88 -24.14
CA ARG A 60 0.19 -18.78 -24.97
C ARG A 60 1.27 -17.93 -25.63
N GLN A 61 2.44 -17.87 -25.04
CA GLN A 61 3.54 -17.01 -25.47
C GLN A 61 4.48 -17.71 -26.47
N ASN A 62 4.14 -18.92 -26.93
CA ASN A 62 4.91 -19.73 -27.89
C ASN A 62 6.36 -20.03 -27.48
N THR A 63 6.76 -19.78 -26.23
CA THR A 63 8.12 -20.04 -25.76
C THR A 63 8.38 -21.54 -25.71
N HIS A 64 7.41 -22.34 -25.24
CA HIS A 64 7.47 -23.81 -25.15
C HIS A 64 6.06 -24.44 -25.29
N SER A 65 5.98 -25.74 -25.62
CA SER A 65 4.72 -26.47 -25.53
C SER A 65 4.28 -26.61 -24.07
N ALA A 66 2.97 -26.59 -23.82
CA ALA A 66 2.42 -26.73 -22.47
C ALA A 66 2.97 -27.96 -21.73
N HIS A 67 3.16 -29.08 -22.44
CA HIS A 67 3.80 -30.29 -21.92
C HIS A 67 5.23 -30.06 -21.41
N LYS A 68 6.05 -29.28 -22.15
CA LYS A 68 7.45 -29.06 -21.79
C LYS A 68 7.57 -28.19 -20.55
N SER A 69 6.74 -27.13 -20.45
CA SER A 69 6.67 -26.29 -19.26
C SER A 69 6.13 -27.08 -18.06
N ALA A 70 5.13 -27.94 -18.27
CA ALA A 70 4.59 -28.80 -17.22
C ALA A 70 5.59 -29.81 -16.66
N ARG A 71 6.35 -30.51 -17.52
CA ARG A 71 7.39 -31.47 -17.05
C ARG A 71 8.49 -30.80 -16.24
N ARG A 72 8.79 -29.53 -16.51
CA ARG A 72 9.78 -28.75 -15.75
C ARG A 72 9.20 -28.22 -14.44
N LEU A 73 7.90 -27.94 -14.40
CA LEU A 73 7.15 -27.64 -13.16
C LEU A 73 6.76 -28.89 -12.36
N ALA A 74 6.97 -30.08 -12.92
CA ALA A 74 6.59 -31.34 -12.29
C ALA A 74 7.36 -31.55 -10.98
N GLY A 75 6.65 -31.73 -9.87
CA GLY A 75 7.24 -31.91 -8.53
C GLY A 75 7.69 -30.63 -7.85
N ILE A 76 7.43 -29.45 -8.43
CA ILE A 76 7.73 -28.15 -7.84
C ILE A 76 6.57 -27.73 -6.93
N ASN A 77 6.81 -27.74 -5.61
CA ASN A 77 5.89 -27.17 -4.63
C ASN A 77 5.91 -25.64 -4.67
N ALA A 78 4.94 -25.01 -4.01
CA ALA A 78 4.83 -23.56 -3.84
C ALA A 78 6.13 -22.82 -3.52
N SER A 79 6.99 -23.46 -2.70
CA SER A 79 8.27 -22.91 -2.25
C SER A 79 9.36 -22.91 -3.32
N HIS A 80 9.22 -23.67 -4.40
CA HIS A 80 10.22 -23.83 -5.46
C HIS A 80 9.79 -23.16 -6.78
N LEU A 81 8.61 -22.53 -6.82
CA LEU A 81 8.14 -21.80 -8.01
C LEU A 81 9.07 -20.63 -8.36
N SER A 82 9.70 -20.02 -7.36
CA SER A 82 10.73 -19.00 -7.55
C SER A 82 11.92 -19.56 -8.31
N ASP A 83 12.38 -20.76 -7.96
CA ASP A 83 13.56 -21.38 -8.57
C ASP A 83 13.29 -21.70 -10.05
N TYR A 84 12.08 -22.21 -10.35
CA TYR A 84 11.64 -22.38 -11.74
C TYR A 84 11.63 -21.07 -12.53
N LEU A 85 11.06 -19.99 -11.98
CA LEU A 85 10.99 -18.71 -12.67
C LEU A 85 12.38 -18.09 -12.88
N VAL A 86 13.34 -18.36 -11.98
CA VAL A 86 14.75 -18.00 -12.20
C VAL A 86 15.29 -18.79 -13.40
N ASP A 87 15.26 -20.12 -13.33
CA ASP A 87 15.87 -21.01 -14.35
C ASP A 87 15.24 -20.83 -15.75
N GLU A 88 13.93 -20.60 -15.81
CA GLU A 88 13.20 -20.56 -17.09
C GLU A 88 13.07 -19.18 -17.68
N VAL A 89 13.05 -18.13 -16.86
CA VAL A 89 12.84 -16.77 -17.35
C VAL A 89 14.11 -15.96 -17.21
N LEU A 90 14.63 -15.81 -16.00
CA LEU A 90 15.74 -14.88 -15.75
C LEU A 90 17.10 -15.40 -16.24
N ASP A 91 17.28 -16.72 -16.34
CA ASP A 91 18.52 -17.33 -16.82
C ASP A 91 18.53 -17.56 -18.35
N ASN A 92 17.38 -17.41 -18.99
CA ASN A 92 17.23 -17.49 -20.46
C ASN A 92 17.17 -16.12 -21.15
N VAL A 93 17.26 -15.02 -20.41
CA VAL A 93 17.34 -13.66 -20.94
C VAL A 93 18.75 -13.09 -20.78
N ASP A 94 19.10 -12.11 -21.60
CA ASP A 94 20.37 -11.41 -21.46
C ASP A 94 20.39 -10.51 -20.20
N LEU A 95 21.60 -10.11 -19.79
CA LEU A 95 21.80 -9.33 -18.57
C LEU A 95 21.02 -8.00 -18.59
N ALA A 96 20.93 -7.36 -19.76
CA ALA A 96 20.19 -6.12 -19.95
C ALA A 96 18.69 -6.32 -19.67
N THR A 97 18.07 -7.36 -20.25
CA THR A 97 16.67 -7.69 -20.02
C THR A 97 16.42 -8.11 -18.57
N ARG A 98 17.33 -8.88 -17.95
CA ARG A 98 17.22 -9.24 -16.54
C ARG A 98 17.16 -7.99 -15.65
N HIS A 99 18.10 -7.06 -15.85
CA HIS A 99 18.12 -5.80 -15.09
C HIS A 99 16.85 -4.97 -15.32
N PHE A 100 16.38 -4.89 -16.57
CA PHE A 100 15.12 -4.23 -16.90
C PHE A 100 13.96 -4.82 -16.08
N LEU A 101 13.76 -6.14 -16.13
CA LEU A 101 12.67 -6.84 -15.44
C LEU A 101 12.72 -6.60 -13.93
N LEU A 102 13.91 -6.65 -13.31
CA LEU A 102 14.06 -6.45 -11.87
C LEU A 102 13.78 -5.00 -11.47
N LYS A 103 14.28 -4.02 -12.23
CA LYS A 103 14.08 -2.59 -11.94
C LYS A 103 12.63 -2.18 -12.17
N SER A 104 12.01 -2.60 -13.26
CA SER A 104 10.62 -2.24 -13.58
C SER A 104 9.60 -2.92 -12.65
N ALA A 105 9.92 -4.07 -12.05
CA ALA A 105 8.99 -4.81 -11.19
C ALA A 105 8.58 -4.10 -9.91
N ILE A 106 9.33 -3.08 -9.47
CA ILE A 106 8.92 -2.26 -8.32
C ILE A 106 7.62 -1.49 -8.61
N LEU A 107 7.31 -1.25 -9.89
CA LEU A 107 6.14 -0.54 -10.34
C LEU A 107 4.94 -1.49 -10.43
N ARG A 108 3.79 -1.04 -9.94
CA ARG A 108 2.52 -1.75 -10.09
C ARG A 108 2.01 -1.69 -11.53
N SER A 109 2.14 -0.52 -12.14
CA SER A 109 1.85 -0.23 -13.54
C SER A 109 2.95 0.67 -14.09
N MET A 110 3.17 0.59 -15.39
CA MET A 110 4.33 1.19 -16.04
C MET A 110 3.94 1.74 -17.41
N ASN A 111 4.56 2.86 -17.76
CA ASN A 111 4.51 3.52 -19.05
C ASN A 111 5.92 3.99 -19.42
N ASP A 112 6.08 4.60 -20.60
CA ASP A 112 7.36 5.10 -21.09
C ASP A 112 8.11 5.98 -20.07
N ALA A 113 7.43 6.96 -19.48
CA ALA A 113 8.04 7.92 -18.56
C ALA A 113 8.50 7.25 -17.24
N LEU A 114 7.73 6.29 -16.72
CA LEU A 114 8.11 5.54 -15.52
C LEU A 114 9.31 4.65 -15.79
N ILE A 115 9.29 3.90 -16.89
CA ILE A 115 10.37 2.99 -17.26
C ILE A 115 11.66 3.75 -17.51
N THR A 116 11.62 4.82 -18.30
CA THR A 116 12.78 5.65 -18.60
C THR A 116 13.42 6.17 -17.31
N ARG A 117 12.61 6.63 -16.35
CA ARG A 117 13.11 7.17 -15.08
C ARG A 117 13.69 6.10 -14.16
N VAL A 118 13.05 4.93 -14.06
CA VAL A 118 13.39 3.85 -13.12
C VAL A 118 14.54 2.99 -13.62
N THR A 119 14.57 2.69 -14.92
CA THR A 119 15.58 1.82 -15.52
C THR A 119 16.81 2.60 -16.01
N GLY A 120 16.62 3.88 -16.35
CA GLY A 120 17.65 4.70 -17.01
C GLY A 120 17.82 4.40 -18.50
N GLU A 121 16.99 3.52 -19.07
CA GLU A 121 17.00 3.21 -20.50
C GLU A 121 16.24 4.29 -21.30
N GLU A 122 16.71 4.57 -22.51
CA GLU A 122 16.00 5.42 -23.47
C GLU A 122 14.89 4.63 -24.18
N ASN A 123 13.80 5.31 -24.56
CA ASN A 123 12.66 4.71 -25.26
C ASN A 123 12.00 3.55 -24.47
N GLY A 124 11.55 3.84 -23.25
CA GLY A 124 10.87 2.88 -22.38
C GLY A 124 9.68 2.17 -23.04
N GLN A 125 8.92 2.86 -23.91
CA GLN A 125 7.83 2.26 -24.68
C GLN A 125 8.33 1.11 -25.56
N MET A 126 9.40 1.31 -26.34
CA MET A 126 9.93 0.28 -27.23
C MET A 126 10.38 -0.94 -26.43
N ARG A 127 10.97 -0.73 -25.25
CA ARG A 127 11.39 -1.82 -24.35
C ARG A 127 10.21 -2.57 -23.77
N LEU A 128 9.15 -1.89 -23.33
CA LEU A 128 7.91 -2.55 -22.89
C LEU A 128 7.31 -3.42 -24.01
N GLU A 129 7.25 -2.92 -25.23
CA GLU A 129 6.72 -3.66 -26.38
C GLU A 129 7.59 -4.87 -26.75
N GLU A 130 8.91 -4.75 -26.62
CA GLU A 130 9.82 -5.87 -26.83
C GLU A 130 9.59 -6.96 -25.78
N ILE A 131 9.50 -6.60 -24.50
CA ILE A 131 9.28 -7.52 -23.38
C ILE A 131 7.90 -8.19 -23.49
N GLU A 132 6.87 -7.46 -23.90
CA GLU A 132 5.55 -7.99 -24.23
C GLU A 132 5.65 -9.03 -25.36
N ARG A 133 6.34 -8.70 -26.47
CA ARG A 133 6.50 -9.58 -27.63
C ARG A 133 7.32 -10.83 -27.33
N GLN A 134 8.30 -10.74 -26.44
CA GLN A 134 9.07 -11.88 -25.93
C GLN A 134 8.25 -12.79 -25.01
N GLY A 135 7.05 -12.37 -24.60
CA GLY A 135 6.19 -13.16 -23.73
C GLY A 135 6.66 -13.18 -22.28
N LEU A 136 7.30 -12.12 -21.79
CA LEU A 136 7.82 -12.08 -20.41
C LEU A 136 6.75 -11.64 -19.40
N PHE A 137 5.55 -12.24 -19.52
CA PHE A 137 4.39 -12.02 -18.64
C PHE A 137 3.99 -10.55 -18.42
N LEU A 138 4.32 -9.69 -19.37
CA LEU A 138 3.90 -8.30 -19.43
C LEU A 138 2.58 -8.19 -20.21
N GLN A 139 1.65 -7.37 -19.74
CA GLN A 139 0.32 -7.21 -20.33
C GLN A 139 -0.03 -5.74 -20.44
N ARG A 140 -0.71 -5.35 -21.51
CA ARG A 140 -1.33 -4.02 -21.63
C ARG A 140 -2.54 -3.91 -20.71
N MET A 141 -2.70 -2.74 -20.09
CA MET A 141 -3.82 -2.41 -19.20
C MET A 141 -4.95 -1.67 -19.92
N ASP A 142 -4.63 -1.06 -21.06
CA ASP A 142 -5.50 -0.17 -21.81
C ASP A 142 -5.48 -0.49 -23.31
N ASP A 143 -6.56 -0.10 -24.01
CA ASP A 143 -6.68 -0.28 -25.46
C ASP A 143 -5.75 0.67 -26.24
N THR A 144 -5.35 1.78 -25.62
CA THR A 144 -4.35 2.72 -26.12
C THR A 144 -2.94 2.14 -26.12
N GLY A 145 -2.67 1.17 -25.24
CA GLY A 145 -1.41 0.47 -25.18
C GLY A 145 -0.26 1.30 -24.58
N GLU A 146 -0.59 2.31 -23.77
CA GLU A 146 0.39 3.15 -23.08
C GLU A 146 0.76 2.58 -21.72
N TRP A 147 -0.13 1.80 -21.11
CA TRP A 147 0.03 1.25 -19.78
C TRP A 147 0.23 -0.24 -19.80
N PHE A 148 1.25 -0.70 -19.08
CA PHE A 148 1.60 -2.10 -18.94
C PHE A 148 1.64 -2.50 -17.47
N CYS A 149 1.38 -3.78 -17.20
CA CYS A 149 1.59 -4.38 -15.90
C CYS A 149 2.13 -5.81 -16.05
N TYR A 150 2.95 -6.24 -15.09
CA TYR A 150 3.29 -7.64 -14.99
C TYR A 150 2.11 -8.44 -14.47
N HIS A 151 2.02 -9.69 -14.91
CA HIS A 151 1.16 -10.66 -14.25
C HIS A 151 1.51 -10.69 -12.74
N PRO A 152 0.53 -10.61 -11.82
CA PRO A 152 0.79 -10.41 -10.38
C PRO A 152 1.79 -11.38 -9.76
N LEU A 153 1.73 -12.66 -10.16
CA LEU A 153 2.67 -13.69 -9.70
C LEU A 153 4.11 -13.40 -10.12
N PHE A 154 4.29 -13.04 -11.40
CA PHE A 154 5.61 -12.75 -11.95
C PHE A 154 6.17 -11.45 -11.37
N GLY A 155 5.33 -10.41 -11.27
CA GLY A 155 5.73 -9.15 -10.62
C GLY A 155 6.13 -9.34 -9.15
N ASN A 156 5.41 -10.16 -8.38
CA ASN A 156 5.79 -10.49 -7.00
C ASN A 156 7.14 -11.22 -6.93
N PHE A 157 7.33 -12.21 -7.79
CA PHE A 157 8.60 -12.94 -7.91
C PHE A 157 9.76 -11.99 -8.23
N LEU A 158 9.60 -11.14 -9.24
CA LEU A 158 10.62 -10.16 -9.64
C LEU A 158 10.93 -9.17 -8.51
N ARG A 159 9.91 -8.70 -7.76
CA ARG A 159 10.12 -7.81 -6.60
C ARG A 159 10.94 -8.47 -5.51
N GLN A 160 10.63 -9.72 -5.16
CA GLN A 160 11.41 -10.48 -4.17
C GLN A 160 12.87 -10.64 -4.62
N ARG A 161 13.08 -10.93 -5.91
CA ARG A 161 14.41 -11.08 -6.47
C ARG A 161 15.18 -9.75 -6.51
N CYS A 162 14.50 -8.66 -6.88
CA CYS A 162 15.03 -7.31 -6.92
C CYS A 162 15.52 -6.87 -5.53
N GLN A 163 14.77 -7.20 -4.46
CA GLN A 163 15.19 -6.91 -3.08
C GLN A 163 16.53 -7.55 -2.69
N TRP A 164 16.90 -8.69 -3.28
CA TRP A 164 18.16 -9.36 -3.01
C TRP A 164 19.27 -8.96 -3.99
N GLU A 165 18.99 -8.94 -5.29
CA GLU A 165 20.01 -8.66 -6.32
C GLU A 165 20.36 -7.17 -6.41
N LEU A 166 19.39 -6.29 -6.24
CA LEU A 166 19.54 -4.85 -6.38
C LEU A 166 19.40 -4.11 -5.05
N ALA A 167 19.63 -4.79 -3.91
CA ALA A 167 19.44 -4.24 -2.57
C ALA A 167 20.13 -2.88 -2.35
N ALA A 168 21.33 -2.70 -2.92
CA ALA A 168 22.10 -1.46 -2.81
C ALA A 168 21.56 -0.33 -3.69
N GLU A 169 20.97 -0.65 -4.85
CA GLU A 169 20.39 0.33 -5.78
C GLU A 169 18.93 0.65 -5.43
N LEU A 170 18.26 -0.23 -4.69
CA LEU A 170 16.82 -0.19 -4.44
C LEU A 170 16.32 1.17 -3.92
N PRO A 171 16.98 1.85 -2.98
CA PRO A 171 16.55 3.18 -2.53
C PRO A 171 16.54 4.23 -3.66
N GLU A 172 17.56 4.24 -4.53
CA GLU A 172 17.64 5.17 -5.66
C GLU A 172 16.56 4.87 -6.70
N ILE A 173 16.31 3.59 -6.98
CA ILE A 173 15.27 3.16 -7.92
C ILE A 173 13.88 3.59 -7.41
N HIS A 174 13.60 3.40 -6.11
CA HIS A 174 12.36 3.90 -5.52
C HIS A 174 12.27 5.42 -5.52
N ARG A 175 13.36 6.16 -5.28
CA ARG A 175 13.35 7.62 -5.40
C ARG A 175 13.00 8.08 -6.81
N ALA A 176 13.60 7.46 -7.83
CA ALA A 176 13.31 7.74 -9.22
C ALA A 176 11.84 7.44 -9.59
N ALA A 177 11.29 6.34 -9.08
CA ALA A 177 9.88 6.01 -9.25
C ALA A 177 8.96 7.05 -8.59
N ALA A 178 9.27 7.46 -7.35
CA ALA A 178 8.49 8.45 -6.61
C ALA A 178 8.43 9.80 -7.37
N GLU A 179 9.56 10.26 -7.89
CA GLU A 179 9.62 11.50 -8.69
C GLU A 179 8.79 11.41 -9.97
N SER A 180 8.86 10.29 -10.69
CA SER A 180 8.11 10.10 -11.94
C SER A 180 6.60 10.01 -11.70
N TRP A 181 6.17 9.29 -10.66
CA TRP A 181 4.76 9.25 -10.25
C TRP A 181 4.24 10.62 -9.81
N MET A 182 5.06 11.37 -9.08
CA MET A 182 4.73 12.72 -8.64
C MET A 182 4.57 13.68 -9.83
N ALA A 183 5.47 13.60 -10.82
CA ALA A 183 5.40 14.38 -12.05
C ALA A 183 4.13 14.09 -12.87
N GLN A 184 3.59 12.87 -12.79
CA GLN A 184 2.35 12.45 -13.44
C GLN A 184 1.09 12.73 -12.61
N GLY A 185 1.23 13.27 -11.40
CA GLY A 185 0.10 13.65 -10.54
C GLY A 185 -0.49 12.51 -9.71
N PHE A 186 0.27 11.44 -9.44
CA PHE A 186 -0.14 10.31 -8.61
C PHE A 186 0.60 10.30 -7.25
N PRO A 187 0.19 11.15 -6.28
CA PRO A 187 0.91 11.29 -5.02
C PRO A 187 0.86 10.02 -4.15
N SER A 188 -0.22 9.23 -4.21
CA SER A 188 -0.33 7.99 -3.42
C SER A 188 0.73 6.96 -3.82
N GLU A 189 0.92 6.74 -5.13
CA GLU A 189 1.99 5.86 -5.64
C GLU A 189 3.37 6.43 -5.29
N ALA A 190 3.56 7.75 -5.43
CA ALA A 190 4.82 8.40 -5.05
C ALA A 190 5.17 8.19 -3.56
N ILE A 191 4.19 8.25 -2.67
CA ILE A 191 4.37 8.00 -1.23
C ILE A 191 4.80 6.55 -0.97
N HIS A 192 4.17 5.56 -1.61
CA HIS A 192 4.59 4.16 -1.46
C HIS A 192 6.06 3.97 -1.83
N HIS A 193 6.52 4.62 -2.90
CA HIS A 193 7.92 4.58 -3.30
C HIS A 193 8.83 5.39 -2.36
N ALA A 194 8.43 6.56 -1.86
CA ALA A 194 9.21 7.34 -0.90
C ALA A 194 9.41 6.58 0.43
N LEU A 195 8.37 5.88 0.90
CA LEU A 195 8.43 4.99 2.06
C LEU A 195 9.43 3.84 1.84
N ALA A 196 9.33 3.17 0.69
CA ALA A 196 10.23 2.06 0.35
C ALA A 196 11.68 2.51 0.13
N ALA A 197 11.92 3.75 -0.32
CA ALA A 197 13.25 4.35 -0.40
C ALA A 197 13.85 4.71 0.98
N GLY A 198 13.02 4.80 2.02
CA GLY A 198 13.43 5.33 3.32
C GLY A 198 13.75 6.83 3.28
N ASP A 199 13.23 7.56 2.27
CA ASP A 199 13.54 8.97 2.07
C ASP A 199 12.53 9.86 2.80
N ALA A 200 12.85 10.16 4.06
CA ALA A 200 11.98 10.97 4.93
C ALA A 200 11.79 12.41 4.43
N LEU A 201 12.80 12.98 3.74
CA LEU A 201 12.70 14.35 3.22
C LEU A 201 11.72 14.41 2.06
N MET A 202 11.85 13.49 1.10
CA MET A 202 10.91 13.37 -0.01
C MET A 202 9.49 13.08 0.49
N LEU A 203 9.34 12.15 1.44
CA LEU A 203 8.04 11.82 2.03
C LEU A 203 7.38 13.05 2.69
N ARG A 204 8.15 13.82 3.46
CA ARG A 204 7.70 15.08 4.07
C ARG A 204 7.20 16.05 3.01
N ASP A 205 7.97 16.26 1.95
CA ASP A 205 7.66 17.24 0.91
C ASP A 205 6.40 16.86 0.11
N ILE A 206 6.21 15.57 -0.17
CA ILE A 206 4.97 15.07 -0.79
C ILE A 206 3.77 15.29 0.15
N LEU A 207 3.92 14.96 1.44
CA LEU A 207 2.85 15.11 2.42
C LEU A 207 2.42 16.57 2.60
N LEU A 208 3.37 17.51 2.69
CA LEU A 208 3.06 18.93 2.83
C LEU A 208 2.16 19.46 1.71
N ASN A 209 2.32 18.93 0.49
CA ASN A 209 1.57 19.37 -0.68
C ASN A 209 0.28 18.55 -0.92
N HIS A 210 0.25 17.26 -0.54
CA HIS A 210 -0.82 16.33 -0.96
C HIS A 210 -1.58 15.64 0.18
N ALA A 211 -1.14 15.76 1.45
CA ALA A 211 -1.74 15.04 2.56
C ALA A 211 -3.25 15.28 2.75
N TRP A 212 -3.71 16.53 2.55
CA TRP A 212 -5.13 16.84 2.66
C TRP A 212 -5.96 16.22 1.55
N SER A 213 -5.40 16.09 0.34
CA SER A 213 -6.04 15.35 -0.74
C SER A 213 -6.21 13.89 -0.34
N LEU A 214 -5.15 13.23 0.14
CA LEU A 214 -5.18 11.84 0.60
C LEU A 214 -6.20 11.63 1.72
N PHE A 215 -6.25 12.55 2.68
CA PHE A 215 -7.23 12.53 3.76
C PHE A 215 -8.67 12.60 3.23
N ASN A 216 -8.95 13.50 2.29
CA ASN A 216 -10.28 13.67 1.70
C ASN A 216 -10.70 12.48 0.81
N HIS A 217 -9.75 11.81 0.16
CA HIS A 217 -10.00 10.58 -0.61
C HIS A 217 -10.04 9.32 0.25
N SER A 218 -10.03 9.45 1.59
CA SER A 218 -10.10 8.34 2.55
C SER A 218 -8.92 7.37 2.48
N GLU A 219 -7.75 7.81 2.00
CA GLU A 219 -6.50 7.03 1.98
C GLU A 219 -5.79 7.07 3.35
N LEU A 220 -6.55 6.83 4.42
CA LEU A 220 -6.14 7.07 5.80
C LEU A 220 -5.03 6.11 6.27
N SER A 221 -5.01 4.87 5.78
CA SER A 221 -3.97 3.88 6.13
C SER A 221 -2.61 4.30 5.61
N LEU A 222 -2.53 4.74 4.34
CA LEU A 222 -1.30 5.24 3.73
C LEU A 222 -0.81 6.49 4.46
N LEU A 223 -1.72 7.39 4.81
CA LEU A 223 -1.39 8.60 5.57
C LEU A 223 -0.85 8.27 6.97
N GLU A 224 -1.42 7.28 7.65
CA GLU A 224 -0.95 6.85 8.98
C GLU A 224 0.45 6.25 8.92
N GLU A 225 0.69 5.38 7.94
CA GLU A 225 2.01 4.78 7.70
C GLU A 225 3.05 5.86 7.38
N SER A 226 2.69 6.80 6.51
CA SER A 226 3.55 7.91 6.11
C SER A 226 3.96 8.80 7.29
N LEU A 227 3.00 9.18 8.13
CA LEU A 227 3.26 10.00 9.32
C LEU A 227 4.08 9.26 10.38
N LYS A 228 3.96 7.94 10.47
CA LYS A 228 4.76 7.10 11.38
C LYS A 228 6.21 6.95 10.90
N ALA A 229 6.45 6.99 9.59
CA ALA A 229 7.78 6.87 9.02
C ALA A 229 8.63 8.16 9.16
N LEU A 230 8.00 9.32 9.36
CA LEU A 230 8.71 10.58 9.56
C LEU A 230 9.33 10.70 10.97
N PRO A 231 10.60 11.13 11.09
CA PRO A 231 11.20 11.47 12.37
C PRO A 231 10.42 12.58 13.07
N TRP A 232 10.31 12.50 14.41
CA TRP A 232 9.60 13.50 15.20
C TRP A 232 10.10 14.94 14.97
N ASP A 233 11.42 15.13 14.83
CA ASP A 233 12.01 16.44 14.57
C ASP A 233 11.50 17.05 13.25
N SER A 234 11.28 16.22 12.22
CA SER A 234 10.69 16.67 10.96
C SER A 234 9.24 17.13 11.11
N LEU A 235 8.47 16.55 12.05
CA LEU A 235 7.11 17.02 12.37
C LEU A 235 7.16 18.34 13.14
N LEU A 236 8.13 18.53 14.03
CA LEU A 236 8.30 19.78 14.78
C LEU A 236 8.65 20.96 13.87
N GLU A 237 9.50 20.73 12.87
CA GLU A 237 9.81 21.72 11.84
C GLU A 237 8.60 22.06 10.95
N ASN A 238 7.62 21.16 10.88
CA ASN A 238 6.46 21.27 9.99
C ASN A 238 5.14 21.05 10.77
N PRO A 239 4.68 22.05 11.56
CA PRO A 239 3.53 21.90 12.46
C PRO A 239 2.22 21.50 11.76
N GLN A 240 2.09 21.77 10.45
CA GLN A 240 0.96 21.31 9.62
C GLN A 240 0.84 19.78 9.61
N LEU A 241 1.96 19.05 9.63
CA LEU A 241 1.96 17.58 9.67
C LEU A 241 1.51 17.05 11.04
N VAL A 242 1.83 17.76 12.13
CA VAL A 242 1.29 17.45 13.47
C VAL A 242 -0.22 17.63 13.48
N LEU A 243 -0.71 18.74 12.92
CA LEU A 243 -2.14 19.00 12.84
C LEU A 243 -2.86 17.91 12.04
N LEU A 244 -2.33 17.55 10.87
CA LEU A 244 -2.82 16.47 10.04
C LEU A 244 -2.87 15.12 10.80
N GLN A 245 -1.82 14.78 11.54
CA GLN A 245 -1.80 13.58 12.37
C GLN A 245 -2.89 13.61 13.46
N ALA A 246 -3.13 14.78 14.06
CA ALA A 246 -4.20 14.97 15.03
C ALA A 246 -5.60 14.81 14.39
N TRP A 247 -5.81 15.30 13.16
CA TRP A 247 -7.04 15.09 12.39
C TRP A 247 -7.26 13.61 12.06
N LEU A 248 -6.20 12.90 11.66
CA LEU A 248 -6.24 11.46 11.41
C LEU A 248 -6.61 10.67 12.68
N MET A 249 -6.00 11.00 13.82
CA MET A 249 -6.39 10.40 15.11
C MET A 249 -7.85 10.71 15.45
N GLN A 250 -8.33 11.93 15.19
CA GLN A 250 -9.73 12.29 15.44
C GLN A 250 -10.70 11.47 14.56
N SER A 251 -10.42 11.31 13.27
CA SER A 251 -11.27 10.55 12.35
C SER A 251 -11.34 9.07 12.73
N GLN A 252 -10.26 8.52 13.30
CA GLN A 252 -10.18 7.17 13.88
C GLN A 252 -10.75 7.06 15.31
N HIS A 253 -11.39 8.11 15.84
CA HIS A 253 -11.93 8.19 17.20
C HIS A 253 -10.89 8.08 18.34
N ARG A 254 -9.61 8.28 18.05
CA ARG A 254 -8.47 8.26 19.00
C ARG A 254 -8.31 9.58 19.73
N TYR A 255 -9.40 10.07 20.29
CA TYR A 255 -9.52 11.43 20.83
C TYR A 255 -8.56 11.74 22.00
N GLY A 256 -8.19 10.74 22.80
CA GLY A 256 -7.23 10.92 23.90
C GLY A 256 -5.81 11.17 23.41
N GLU A 257 -5.45 10.57 22.27
CA GLU A 257 -4.13 10.73 21.64
C GLU A 257 -3.99 12.11 21.00
N VAL A 258 -5.07 12.65 20.44
CA VAL A 258 -5.11 14.02 19.88
C VAL A 258 -4.60 15.06 20.89
N ASN A 259 -5.14 15.05 22.10
CA ASN A 259 -4.74 16.02 23.12
C ASN A 259 -3.28 15.85 23.54
N THR A 260 -2.80 14.60 23.61
CA THR A 260 -1.42 14.28 23.98
C THR A 260 -0.44 14.76 22.91
N LEU A 261 -0.75 14.49 21.63
CA LEU A 261 0.05 14.91 20.49
C LEU A 261 0.15 16.44 20.40
N LEU A 262 -0.98 17.14 20.45
CA LEU A 262 -1.00 18.60 20.34
C LEU A 262 -0.30 19.27 21.53
N ALA A 263 -0.43 18.72 22.74
CA ALA A 263 0.24 19.27 23.93
C ALA A 263 1.77 19.08 23.86
N ARG A 264 2.23 17.94 23.35
CA ARG A 264 3.66 17.71 23.11
C ARG A 264 4.21 18.70 22.09
N ALA A 265 3.53 18.85 20.96
CA ALA A 265 3.93 19.78 19.91
C ALA A 265 3.96 21.25 20.41
N GLU A 266 2.99 21.71 21.19
CA GLU A 266 3.00 23.06 21.80
C GLU A 266 4.12 23.31 22.81
N HIS A 267 4.70 22.24 23.36
CA HIS A 267 5.81 22.32 24.29
C HIS A 267 7.15 22.37 23.56
N GLU A 268 7.28 21.63 22.46
CA GLU A 268 8.54 21.43 21.74
C GLU A 268 8.73 22.39 20.54
N ILE A 269 7.64 22.86 19.91
CA ILE A 269 7.71 23.81 18.80
C ILE A 269 7.88 25.23 19.34
N LYS A 270 8.98 25.90 18.95
CA LYS A 270 9.25 27.30 19.28
C LYS A 270 8.23 28.21 18.58
N ASP A 271 7.78 29.26 19.27
CA ASP A 271 6.90 30.33 18.75
C ASP A 271 5.50 29.91 18.28
N ILE A 272 5.11 28.63 18.42
CA ILE A 272 3.78 28.17 17.98
C ILE A 272 2.64 28.93 18.68
N ARG A 273 2.83 29.29 19.96
CA ARG A 273 1.81 29.90 20.83
C ARG A 273 1.31 31.27 20.38
N GLU A 274 2.06 31.95 19.53
CA GLU A 274 1.72 33.29 19.02
C GLU A 274 1.26 33.25 17.55
N GLY A 275 1.29 32.08 16.91
CA GLY A 275 0.98 31.90 15.50
C GLY A 275 -0.43 31.39 15.20
N THR A 276 -0.84 31.48 13.93
CA THR A 276 -2.08 30.92 13.39
C THR A 276 -2.25 29.43 13.68
N MET A 277 -1.13 28.69 13.72
CA MET A 277 -1.14 27.25 13.99
C MET A 277 -1.64 26.90 15.40
N HIS A 278 -1.38 27.74 16.41
CA HIS A 278 -1.94 27.51 17.75
C HIS A 278 -3.47 27.71 17.79
N ALA A 279 -4.01 28.61 16.97
CA ALA A 279 -5.45 28.74 16.81
C ALA A 279 -6.07 27.48 16.20
N GLU A 280 -5.44 26.88 15.19
CA GLU A 280 -5.88 25.63 14.57
C GLU A 280 -5.83 24.45 15.56
N PHE A 281 -4.77 24.35 16.37
CA PHE A 281 -4.66 23.34 17.42
C PHE A 281 -5.80 23.48 18.45
N ASN A 282 -6.08 24.71 18.88
CA ASN A 282 -7.17 24.98 19.82
C ASN A 282 -8.55 24.69 19.21
N ALA A 283 -8.75 24.99 17.93
CA ALA A 283 -9.99 24.67 17.22
C ALA A 283 -10.23 23.15 17.19
N LEU A 284 -9.20 22.37 16.85
CA LEU A 284 -9.29 20.90 16.84
C LEU A 284 -9.57 20.34 18.24
N ARG A 285 -8.91 20.87 19.28
CA ARG A 285 -9.19 20.49 20.68
C ARG A 285 -10.64 20.75 21.07
N ALA A 286 -11.16 21.93 20.72
CA ALA A 286 -12.55 22.28 21.00
C ALA A 286 -13.53 21.32 20.29
N GLN A 287 -13.26 20.99 19.03
CA GLN A 287 -14.06 20.02 18.28
C GLN A 287 -14.03 18.63 18.93
N VAL A 288 -12.85 18.12 19.30
CA VAL A 288 -12.73 16.83 20.02
C VAL A 288 -13.53 16.86 21.32
N ALA A 289 -13.43 17.93 22.10
CA ALA A 289 -14.16 18.07 23.35
C ALA A 289 -15.69 18.04 23.13
N ILE A 290 -16.20 18.76 22.12
CA ILE A 290 -17.61 18.74 21.75
C ILE A 290 -18.06 17.33 21.35
N THR A 291 -17.30 16.65 20.48
CA THR A 291 -17.62 15.29 20.03
C THR A 291 -17.64 14.30 21.20
N MET A 292 -16.68 14.38 22.12
CA MET A 292 -16.67 13.56 23.33
C MET A 292 -17.93 13.81 24.18
N VAL A 293 -18.31 15.07 24.43
CA VAL A 293 -19.49 15.41 25.23
C VAL A 293 -20.78 14.90 24.60
N ILE A 294 -20.95 15.02 23.29
CA ILE A 294 -22.11 14.49 22.56
C ILE A 294 -22.18 12.96 22.72
N ARG A 295 -21.04 12.27 22.58
CA ARG A 295 -20.95 10.82 22.74
C ARG A 295 -21.25 10.37 24.18
N MET A 296 -20.79 11.14 25.17
CA MET A 296 -21.09 10.91 26.59
C MET A 296 -22.59 11.05 26.89
N LYS A 297 -23.27 12.06 26.32
CA LYS A 297 -24.73 12.20 26.45
C LYS A 297 -25.48 11.02 25.80
N ARG A 298 -24.99 10.50 24.67
CA ARG A 298 -25.59 9.35 23.98
C ARG A 298 -25.41 8.02 24.72
N ASN A 299 -24.28 7.79 25.38
CA ASN A 299 -23.95 6.50 26.00
C ASN A 299 -24.31 6.38 27.48
N GLY A 300 -25.01 7.37 28.06
CA GLY A 300 -25.33 7.40 29.49
C GLY A 300 -24.10 7.77 30.35
N TRP A 301 -24.31 8.67 31.31
CA TRP A 301 -23.27 9.30 32.13
C TRP A 301 -22.61 8.38 33.16
N GLN A 302 -22.41 7.09 32.88
CA GLN A 302 -22.18 6.13 33.96
C GLN A 302 -20.73 5.72 34.23
N ASN A 303 -19.72 6.03 33.39
CA ASN A 303 -18.35 5.55 33.66
C ASN A 303 -17.23 6.46 33.13
N TRP A 304 -17.00 7.64 33.72
CA TRP A 304 -15.73 8.36 33.50
C TRP A 304 -15.16 9.01 34.76
N HIS A 305 -13.93 8.64 35.11
CA HIS A 305 -13.19 9.21 36.23
C HIS A 305 -12.63 10.59 35.87
N TRP A 306 -13.03 11.60 36.64
CA TRP A 306 -12.71 13.03 36.54
C TRP A 306 -11.22 13.42 36.67
N LYS A 307 -10.28 12.46 36.65
CA LYS A 307 -8.85 12.71 36.87
C LYS A 307 -8.16 13.37 35.67
N SER A 308 -8.63 13.17 34.44
CA SER A 308 -7.99 13.74 33.24
C SER A 308 -8.35 15.21 32.97
N CYS A 309 -9.47 15.72 33.49
CA CYS A 309 -9.87 17.12 33.31
C CYS A 309 -9.01 18.13 34.11
N ARG A 310 -8.29 17.70 35.15
CA ARG A 310 -7.51 18.64 36.00
C ARG A 310 -6.20 19.13 35.37
N ARG A 311 -5.67 18.47 34.34
CA ARG A 311 -4.43 18.91 33.67
C ARG A 311 -4.68 19.94 32.55
N ALA A 312 -5.93 20.13 32.11
CA ALA A 312 -6.33 21.19 31.19
C ALA A 312 -6.62 22.49 31.97
N GLY A 313 -5.57 23.06 32.57
CA GLY A 313 -5.62 24.16 33.53
C GLY A 313 -6.12 25.53 33.05
N SER A 314 -6.72 25.66 31.86
CA SER A 314 -7.30 26.94 31.41
C SER A 314 -8.71 26.85 30.83
N ILE A 315 -9.20 25.68 30.41
CA ILE A 315 -10.57 25.56 29.86
C ILE A 315 -11.55 25.02 30.92
N ALA A 316 -11.07 24.23 31.89
CA ALA A 316 -11.93 23.66 32.94
C ALA A 316 -12.49 24.69 33.94
N ALA A 317 -11.91 25.88 34.04
CA ALA A 317 -12.38 26.94 34.94
C ALA A 317 -13.73 27.54 34.49
N LEU A 318 -14.05 27.48 33.19
CA LEU A 318 -15.32 27.95 32.63
C LEU A 318 -16.50 26.97 32.84
N TRP A 319 -16.23 25.76 33.34
CA TRP A 319 -17.20 24.66 33.36
C TRP A 319 -17.38 24.04 34.75
N GLN A 320 -17.43 24.87 35.81
CA GLN A 320 -17.98 24.44 37.10
C GLN A 320 -19.53 24.56 37.11
N PRO A 321 -20.29 23.47 37.35
CA PRO A 321 -21.75 23.49 37.37
C PRO A 321 -22.39 24.36 38.47
N ARG A 322 -21.61 24.77 39.48
CA ARG A 322 -22.08 25.57 40.62
C ARG A 322 -22.22 27.08 40.33
N CYS A 323 -21.61 27.60 39.27
CA CYS A 323 -21.67 29.03 38.95
C CYS A 323 -22.96 29.43 38.19
N TRP A 324 -23.61 28.51 37.49
CA TRP A 324 -24.82 28.82 36.72
C TRP A 324 -26.07 29.11 37.58
N VAL A 325 -26.17 28.49 38.76
CA VAL A 325 -27.37 28.65 39.62
C VAL A 325 -27.39 30.01 40.35
N LYS A 326 -26.25 30.67 40.53
CA LYS A 326 -26.20 31.99 41.20
C LYS A 326 -26.38 33.19 40.27
N CYS A 327 -26.16 33.04 38.97
CA CYS A 327 -26.23 34.18 38.05
C CYS A 327 -27.64 34.43 37.48
N CYS A 328 -28.53 33.43 37.52
CA CYS A 328 -29.90 33.56 37.01
C CYS A 328 -30.95 33.99 38.04
N THR A 329 -30.60 34.11 39.33
CA THR A 329 -31.54 34.53 40.40
C THR A 329 -31.36 35.99 40.86
N ALA A 330 -30.47 36.78 40.25
CA ALA A 330 -30.21 38.17 40.63
C ALA A 330 -30.76 39.24 39.65
N LYS A 331 -31.64 38.87 38.70
CA LYS A 331 -32.33 39.81 37.79
C LYS A 331 -33.84 39.56 37.70
N ALA A 332 -34.48 39.40 38.86
CA ALA A 332 -35.92 39.47 39.01
C ALA A 332 -36.25 39.99 40.41
N ASN A 333 -36.01 41.29 40.61
CA ASN A 333 -36.78 42.19 41.46
C ASN A 333 -36.41 43.64 41.14
#